data_AF-A0A1W2LX50-F1
#
_entry.id   AF-A0A1W2LX50-F1
#
_cell.length_a   1.000
_cell.length_b   1.000
_cell.length_c   1.000
_cell.angle_alpha   90.00
_cell.angle_beta   90.00
_cell.angle_gamma   90.00
#
_symmetry.space_group_name_H-M   'P 1'
#
loop_
_entity.id
_entity.type
_entity.pdbx_description
1 polymer ?
#
loop_
_entity_poly.entity_id
_entity_poly.type
_entity_poly.pdbx_seq_one_letter_code
_entity_poly.pdbx_strand_id
1 'polypeptide(L)'
;MTVPFGGQVRDPREWMREQERRSAALLAKAEQAKADLENNVVTLSSPDRLVTVTVNPGGGLTSLSLSPQAQERPPAQLASLIMSTYRKATTRAADRTLEIMAGLTGQDSEAVDFIKSTLPPREETQPAPESDDSARFGVPAEPPPAKPRPPRPVSDEDDGEDFQHVDWTGRS
;
A
#
# COMPACT_ATOMS: atom_id res chain seq x y z
N MET A 1 -47.10 60.84 -5.76
CA MET A 1 -45.97 59.89 -5.91
C MET A 1 -46.50 58.53 -5.46
N THR A 2 -46.94 57.71 -6.41
CA THR A 2 -47.71 56.48 -6.14
C THR A 2 -46.88 55.31 -6.63
N VAL A 3 -46.44 54.45 -5.72
CA VAL A 3 -45.67 53.24 -6.02
C VAL A 3 -46.63 52.12 -6.44
N PRO A 4 -46.55 51.55 -7.66
CA PRO A 4 -47.35 50.41 -8.05
C PRO A 4 -46.74 49.12 -7.47
N PHE A 5 -47.32 48.59 -6.40
CA PHE A 5 -47.07 47.22 -5.96
C PHE A 5 -47.95 46.26 -6.76
N GLY A 6 -47.44 45.83 -7.91
CA GLY A 6 -48.07 44.83 -8.78
C GLY A 6 -47.09 43.71 -9.13
N GLY A 7 -46.41 43.14 -8.13
CA GLY A 7 -45.67 41.89 -8.34
C GLY A 7 -46.67 40.77 -8.55
N GLN A 8 -46.68 40.15 -9.73
CA GLN A 8 -47.53 38.98 -10.01
C GLN A 8 -47.31 37.92 -8.93
N VAL A 9 -48.30 37.70 -8.07
CA VAL A 9 -48.33 36.51 -7.21
C VAL A 9 -48.50 35.32 -8.15
N ARG A 10 -47.42 34.56 -8.36
CA ARG A 10 -47.45 33.28 -9.09
C ARG A 10 -48.57 32.42 -8.48
N ASP A 11 -49.41 31.81 -9.32
CA ASP A 11 -50.53 31.01 -8.85
C ASP A 11 -50.06 29.99 -7.79
N PRO A 12 -50.61 30.01 -6.56
CA PRO A 12 -50.14 29.16 -5.48
C PRO A 12 -50.16 27.66 -5.80
N ARG A 13 -51.08 27.20 -6.67
CA ARG A 13 -51.18 25.79 -7.08
C ARG A 13 -50.13 25.42 -8.12
N GLU A 14 -49.79 26.34 -9.02
CA GLU A 14 -48.65 26.16 -9.94
C GLU A 14 -47.32 26.13 -9.18
N TRP A 15 -47.14 27.00 -8.18
CA TRP A 15 -45.96 26.98 -7.33
C TRP A 15 -45.87 25.67 -6.54
N MET A 16 -46.96 25.21 -5.91
CA MET A 16 -46.96 23.93 -5.17
C MET A 16 -46.62 22.74 -6.08
N ARG A 17 -47.26 22.61 -7.26
CA ARG A 17 -46.95 21.53 -8.21
C ARG A 17 -45.49 21.53 -8.66
N GLU A 18 -44.93 22.72 -8.87
CA GLU A 18 -43.52 22.86 -9.22
C GLU A 18 -42.59 22.46 -8.06
N GLN A 19 -42.93 22.83 -6.81
CA GLN A 19 -42.18 22.37 -5.65
C GLN A 19 -42.28 20.86 -5.45
N GLU A 20 -43.48 20.28 -5.61
CA GLU A 20 -43.71 18.83 -5.57
C GLU A 20 -42.86 18.11 -6.62
N ARG A 21 -42.83 18.62 -7.86
CA ARG A 21 -41.98 18.08 -8.93
C ARG A 21 -40.50 18.15 -8.59
N ARG A 22 -40.02 19.28 -8.07
CA ARG A 22 -38.61 19.43 -7.66
C ARG A 22 -38.25 18.50 -6.51
N SER A 23 -39.10 18.38 -5.50
CA SER A 23 -38.90 17.46 -4.37
C SER A 23 -38.91 16.00 -4.83
N ALA A 24 -39.86 15.61 -5.68
CA ALA A 24 -39.92 14.27 -6.24
C ALA A 24 -38.68 13.95 -7.10
N ALA A 25 -38.22 14.91 -7.92
CA ALA A 25 -37.01 14.75 -8.71
C ALA A 25 -35.75 14.61 -7.84
N LEU A 26 -35.66 15.37 -6.75
CA LEU A 26 -34.54 15.28 -5.81
C LEU A 26 -34.53 13.93 -5.08
N LEU A 27 -35.69 13.45 -4.62
CA LEU A 27 -35.84 12.13 -4.00
C LEU A 27 -35.45 11.01 -4.98
N ALA A 28 -35.94 11.07 -6.22
CA ALA A 28 -35.60 10.08 -7.23
C ALA A 28 -34.09 10.07 -7.53
N LYS A 29 -33.47 11.25 -7.63
CA LYS A 29 -32.01 11.37 -7.83
C LYS A 29 -31.22 10.81 -6.64
N ALA A 30 -31.70 11.01 -5.41
CA ALA A 30 -31.06 10.48 -4.20
C ALA A 30 -31.18 8.95 -4.09
N GLU A 31 -32.34 8.38 -4.44
CA GLU A 31 -32.51 6.92 -4.47
C GLU A 31 -31.64 6.27 -5.55
N GLN A 32 -31.57 6.87 -6.74
CA GLN A 32 -30.68 6.43 -7.82
C GLN A 32 -29.22 6.45 -7.36
N ALA A 33 -28.78 7.55 -6.75
CA ALA A 33 -27.44 7.69 -6.19
C ALA A 33 -27.09 6.61 -5.18
N LYS A 34 -28.03 6.34 -4.25
CA LYS A 34 -27.88 5.30 -3.24
C LYS A 34 -27.73 3.92 -3.88
N ALA A 35 -28.60 3.59 -4.84
CA ALA A 35 -28.54 2.32 -5.55
C ALA A 35 -27.22 2.18 -6.33
N ASP A 36 -26.76 3.23 -7.00
CA ASP A 36 -25.49 3.22 -7.75
C ASP A 36 -24.30 3.03 -6.80
N LEU A 37 -24.33 3.65 -5.63
CA LEU A 37 -23.30 3.47 -4.60
C LEU A 37 -23.33 2.06 -4.01
N GLU A 38 -24.49 1.53 -3.65
CA GLU A 38 -24.64 0.17 -3.10
C GLU A 38 -24.16 -0.91 -4.09
N ASN A 39 -24.40 -0.70 -5.39
CA ASN A 39 -23.99 -1.62 -6.45
C ASN A 39 -22.55 -1.36 -6.97
N ASN A 40 -21.85 -0.33 -6.47
CA ASN A 40 -20.50 -0.01 -6.90
C ASN A 40 -19.46 -0.95 -6.27
N VAL A 41 -19.42 -2.17 -6.80
CA VAL A 41 -18.47 -3.20 -6.39
C VAL A 41 -17.36 -3.31 -7.44
N VAL A 42 -16.11 -3.37 -6.99
CA VAL A 42 -14.95 -3.56 -7.87
C VAL A 42 -14.38 -4.96 -7.68
N THR A 43 -14.37 -5.73 -8.77
CA THR A 43 -13.67 -7.01 -8.84
C THR A 43 -12.40 -6.85 -9.67
N LEU A 44 -11.27 -7.30 -9.12
CA LEU A 44 -9.96 -7.21 -9.77
C LEU A 44 -9.20 -8.51 -9.59
N SER A 45 -8.59 -8.98 -10.67
CA SER A 45 -7.69 -10.14 -10.64
C SER A 45 -6.23 -9.70 -10.78
N SER A 46 -5.36 -10.41 -10.07
CA SER A 46 -3.90 -10.36 -10.27
C SER A 46 -3.51 -10.64 -11.73
N PRO A 47 -2.35 -10.16 -12.21
CA PRO A 47 -1.92 -10.34 -13.61
C PRO A 47 -1.83 -11.81 -14.04
N ASP A 48 -1.43 -12.70 -13.12
CA ASP A 48 -1.33 -14.14 -13.32
C ASP A 48 -2.65 -14.89 -13.03
N ARG A 49 -3.74 -14.16 -12.74
CA ARG A 49 -5.07 -14.68 -12.42
C ARG A 49 -5.11 -15.64 -11.23
N LEU A 50 -4.07 -15.64 -10.39
CA LEU A 50 -3.99 -16.52 -9.22
C LEU A 50 -4.90 -16.05 -8.09
N VAL A 51 -5.05 -14.74 -7.97
CA VAL A 51 -5.86 -14.06 -6.95
C VAL A 51 -6.92 -13.21 -7.65
N THR A 52 -8.16 -13.30 -7.20
CA THR A 52 -9.25 -12.38 -7.53
C THR A 52 -9.84 -11.82 -6.24
N VAL A 53 -9.95 -10.51 -6.15
CA VAL A 53 -10.52 -9.79 -5.01
C VAL A 53 -11.74 -9.01 -5.46
N THR A 54 -12.72 -8.89 -4.58
CA THR A 54 -13.87 -8.03 -4.74
C THR A 54 -13.96 -7.11 -3.54
N VAL A 55 -14.06 -5.81 -3.79
CA VAL A 55 -14.15 -4.77 -2.76
C VAL A 55 -15.40 -3.94 -2.94
N ASN A 56 -15.95 -3.49 -1.81
CA ASN A 56 -17.07 -2.55 -1.79
C ASN A 56 -16.58 -1.10 -2.02
N PRO A 57 -17.50 -0.13 -2.21
CA PRO A 57 -17.14 1.26 -2.48
C PRO A 57 -16.36 1.94 -1.34
N GLY A 58 -16.54 1.46 -0.10
CA GLY A 58 -15.81 1.91 1.09
C GLY A 58 -14.44 1.25 1.27
N GLY A 59 -13.98 0.44 0.30
CA GLY A 59 -12.69 -0.23 0.34
C GLY A 59 -12.66 -1.52 1.18
N GLY A 60 -13.79 -1.98 1.72
CA GLY A 60 -13.88 -3.25 2.43
C GLY A 60 -13.84 -4.45 1.48
N LEU A 61 -13.04 -5.47 1.81
CA LEU A 61 -12.99 -6.73 1.06
C LEU A 61 -14.28 -7.54 1.28
N THR A 62 -14.99 -7.86 0.19
CA THR A 62 -16.24 -8.64 0.23
C THR A 62 -16.07 -10.05 -0.33
N SER A 63 -15.09 -10.28 -1.19
CA SER A 63 -14.75 -11.61 -1.69
C SER A 63 -13.27 -11.74 -2.01
N LEU A 64 -12.73 -12.93 -1.76
CA LEU A 64 -11.39 -13.34 -2.14
C LEU A 64 -11.47 -14.75 -2.72
N SER A 65 -10.96 -14.92 -3.94
CA SER A 65 -10.85 -16.20 -4.61
C SER A 65 -9.41 -16.46 -5.02
N LEU A 66 -8.94 -17.67 -4.75
CA LEU A 66 -7.63 -18.16 -5.16
C LEU A 66 -7.84 -19.27 -6.19
N SER A 67 -7.13 -19.18 -7.31
CA SER A 67 -7.12 -20.25 -8.30
C SER A 67 -6.40 -21.49 -7.74
N PRO A 68 -6.64 -22.70 -8.29
CA PRO A 68 -5.90 -23.90 -7.89
C PRO A 68 -4.37 -23.75 -8.00
N GLN A 69 -3.89 -23.02 -9.03
CA GLN A 69 -2.47 -22.76 -9.27
C GLN A 69 -1.83 -21.85 -8.21
N ALA A 70 -2.63 -21.13 -7.42
CA ALA A 70 -2.11 -20.31 -6.32
C ALA A 70 -1.46 -21.16 -5.22
N GLN A 71 -1.83 -22.44 -5.10
CA GLN A 71 -1.26 -23.37 -4.11
C GLN A 71 0.21 -23.72 -4.40
N GLU A 72 0.65 -23.57 -5.64
CA GLU A 72 2.03 -23.84 -6.06
C GLU A 72 2.97 -22.66 -5.74
N ARG A 73 2.43 -21.51 -5.30
CA ARG A 73 3.22 -20.34 -4.95
C ARG A 73 3.74 -20.42 -3.51
N PRO A 74 4.95 -19.90 -3.24
CA PRO A 74 5.41 -19.70 -1.87
C PRO A 74 4.44 -18.81 -1.07
N PRO A 75 4.12 -19.12 0.21
CA PRO A 75 3.14 -18.37 1.00
C PRO A 75 3.42 -16.87 1.09
N ALA A 76 4.68 -16.48 1.23
CA ALA A 76 5.08 -15.07 1.29
C ALA A 76 4.80 -14.32 -0.02
N GLN A 77 5.02 -14.98 -1.17
CA GLN A 77 4.72 -14.39 -2.48
C GLN A 77 3.20 -14.26 -2.68
N LEU A 78 2.43 -15.28 -2.28
CA LEU A 78 0.98 -15.24 -2.37
C LEU A 78 0.38 -14.14 -1.49
N ALA A 79 0.88 -13.97 -0.27
CA ALA A 79 0.46 -12.88 0.62
C ALA A 79 0.72 -11.49 0.00
N SER A 80 1.91 -11.30 -0.58
CA SER A 80 2.25 -10.05 -1.29
C SER A 80 1.35 -9.81 -2.51
N LEU A 81 1.06 -10.87 -3.28
CA LEU A 81 0.17 -10.80 -4.43
C LEU A 81 -1.26 -10.44 -4.02
N ILE A 82 -1.79 -11.03 -2.95
CA ILE A 82 -3.11 -10.70 -2.41
C ILE A 82 -3.15 -9.24 -1.99
N MET A 83 -2.19 -8.79 -1.18
CA MET A 83 -2.17 -7.43 -0.66
C MET A 83 -2.03 -6.39 -1.78
N SER A 84 -1.17 -6.63 -2.77
CA SER A 84 -1.04 -5.73 -3.92
C SER A 84 -2.29 -5.70 -4.80
N THR A 85 -2.96 -6.85 -5.00
CA THR A 85 -4.22 -6.92 -5.75
C THR A 85 -5.35 -6.20 -5.01
N TYR A 86 -5.44 -6.39 -3.69
CA TYR A 86 -6.39 -5.71 -2.83
C TYR A 86 -6.21 -4.18 -2.87
N ARG A 87 -4.98 -3.68 -2.68
CA ARG A 87 -4.70 -2.23 -2.75
C ARG A 87 -5.11 -1.63 -4.10
N LYS A 88 -4.83 -2.31 -5.20
CA LYS A 88 -5.29 -1.87 -6.53
C LYS A 88 -6.81 -1.83 -6.65
N ALA A 89 -7.49 -2.83 -6.09
CA ALA A 89 -8.94 -2.88 -6.09
C ALA A 89 -9.55 -1.76 -5.24
N THR A 90 -8.99 -1.47 -4.06
CA THR A 90 -9.47 -0.38 -3.19
C THR A 90 -9.26 0.98 -3.83
N THR A 91 -8.11 1.25 -4.46
CA THR A 91 -7.89 2.48 -5.22
C THR A 91 -8.90 2.62 -6.36
N ARG A 92 -9.17 1.56 -7.12
CA ARG A 92 -10.15 1.61 -8.20
C ARG A 92 -11.59 1.82 -7.69
N ALA A 93 -11.94 1.23 -6.55
CA ALA A 93 -13.26 1.45 -5.93
C ALA A 93 -13.42 2.89 -5.45
N ALA A 94 -12.39 3.43 -4.79
CA ALA A 94 -12.30 4.81 -4.36
C ALA A 94 -12.54 5.79 -5.51
N ASP A 95 -11.83 5.59 -6.63
CA ASP A 95 -11.93 6.44 -7.82
C ASP A 95 -13.36 6.43 -8.38
N ARG A 96 -13.96 5.25 -8.50
CA ARG A 96 -15.33 5.10 -8.99
C ARG A 96 -16.37 5.72 -8.05
N THR A 97 -16.15 5.62 -6.74
CA THR A 97 -17.00 6.27 -5.74
C THR A 97 -16.94 7.79 -5.87
N LEU A 98 -15.75 8.36 -6.07
CA LEU A 98 -15.57 9.80 -6.30
C LEU A 98 -16.26 10.25 -7.59
N GLU A 99 -16.16 9.47 -8.68
CA GLU A 99 -16.85 9.76 -9.95
C GLU A 99 -18.37 9.81 -9.80
N ILE A 100 -18.97 8.84 -9.09
CA ILE A 100 -20.42 8.81 -8.83
C ILE A 100 -20.86 10.02 -8.01
N MET A 101 -20.15 10.32 -6.93
CA MET A 101 -20.50 11.43 -6.03
C MET A 101 -20.30 12.80 -6.67
N ALA A 102 -19.26 12.95 -7.49
CA ALA A 102 -19.02 14.14 -8.30
C ALA A 102 -20.16 14.42 -9.29
N GLY A 103 -20.74 13.39 -9.92
CA GLY A 103 -21.89 13.53 -10.81
C GLY A 103 -23.18 14.00 -10.12
N LEU A 104 -23.29 13.76 -8.81
CA LEU A 104 -24.49 14.12 -8.04
C LEU A 104 -24.41 15.51 -7.43
N THR A 105 -23.27 15.84 -6.81
CA THR A 105 -23.09 17.02 -5.94
C THR A 105 -22.15 18.07 -6.52
N GLY A 106 -21.47 17.76 -7.64
CA GLY A 106 -20.39 18.59 -8.18
C GLY A 106 -19.02 18.17 -7.65
N GLN A 107 -17.96 18.47 -8.42
CA GLN A 107 -16.59 18.03 -8.13
C GLN A 107 -15.97 18.69 -6.88
N ASP A 108 -16.46 19.87 -6.51
CA ASP A 108 -15.97 20.67 -5.37
C ASP A 108 -16.93 20.63 -4.17
N SER A 109 -17.71 19.55 -4.03
CA SER A 109 -18.62 19.37 -2.91
C SER A 109 -17.90 18.88 -1.65
N GLU A 110 -18.33 19.37 -0.48
CA GLU A 110 -17.90 18.89 0.84
C GLU A 110 -18.04 17.36 0.99
N ALA A 111 -19.05 16.76 0.35
CA ALA A 111 -19.25 15.32 0.34
C ALA A 111 -18.12 14.57 -0.39
N VAL A 112 -17.63 15.14 -1.49
CA VAL A 112 -16.51 14.58 -2.27
C VAL A 112 -15.21 14.71 -1.48
N ASP A 113 -14.99 15.85 -0.82
CA ASP A 113 -13.79 16.07 0.00
C ASP A 113 -13.76 15.20 1.26
N PHE A 114 -14.93 14.97 1.88
CA PHE A 114 -15.05 14.00 2.97
C PHE A 114 -14.64 12.60 2.52
N ILE A 115 -15.11 12.14 1.35
CA ILE A 115 -14.73 10.83 0.82
C ILE A 115 -13.23 10.78 0.56
N LYS A 116 -12.63 11.80 -0.08
CA LYS A 116 -11.18 11.88 -0.28
C LYS A 116 -10.40 11.75 1.03
N SER A 117 -10.90 12.30 2.14
CA SER A 117 -10.23 12.25 3.44
C SER A 117 -10.29 10.88 4.12
N THR A 118 -11.28 10.05 3.77
CA THR A 118 -11.47 8.69 4.35
C THR A 118 -10.75 7.60 3.55
N LEU A 119 -10.32 7.92 2.32
CA LEU A 119 -9.58 6.99 1.49
C LEU A 119 -8.14 6.84 1.99
N PRO A 120 -7.58 5.61 1.97
CA PRO A 120 -6.19 5.40 2.34
C PRO A 120 -5.27 6.22 1.42
N PRO A 121 -4.13 6.74 1.94
CA PRO A 121 -3.16 7.44 1.12
C PRO A 121 -2.80 6.57 -0.08
N ARG A 122 -2.91 7.10 -1.30
CA ARG A 122 -2.39 6.41 -2.47
C ARG A 122 -0.90 6.21 -2.23
N GLU A 123 -0.45 4.96 -2.17
CA GLU A 123 0.95 4.66 -2.41
C GLU A 123 1.21 5.14 -3.84
N GLU A 124 1.73 6.36 -3.97
CA GLU A 124 2.50 6.75 -5.15
C GLU A 124 3.43 5.58 -5.40
N THR A 125 3.34 5.01 -6.60
CA THR A 125 4.21 3.91 -6.98
C THR A 125 5.61 4.49 -6.91
N GLN A 126 6.27 4.36 -5.76
CA GLN A 126 7.68 4.64 -5.65
C GLN A 126 8.28 3.76 -6.73
N PRO A 127 8.98 4.35 -7.73
CA PRO A 127 9.71 3.53 -8.67
C PRO A 127 10.52 2.57 -7.82
N ALA A 128 10.31 1.27 -8.05
CA ALA A 128 11.05 0.23 -7.35
C ALA A 128 12.52 0.70 -7.35
N PRO A 129 13.20 0.75 -6.18
CA PRO A 129 14.58 1.22 -6.14
C PRO A 129 15.29 0.46 -7.23
N GLU A 130 15.77 1.20 -8.24
CA GLU A 130 16.51 0.63 -9.35
C GLU A 130 17.59 -0.20 -8.67
N SER A 131 17.45 -1.52 -8.78
CA SER A 131 18.41 -2.44 -8.20
C SER A 131 19.72 -2.07 -8.86
N ASP A 132 20.53 -1.32 -8.11
CA ASP A 132 21.81 -0.82 -8.56
C ASP A 132 22.61 -2.03 -8.99
N ASP A 133 22.75 -2.20 -10.30
CA ASP A 133 23.50 -3.28 -10.97
C ASP A 133 25.02 -3.10 -10.71
N SER A 134 25.39 -2.26 -9.73
CA SER A 134 26.74 -2.07 -9.20
C SER A 134 27.25 -3.28 -8.41
N ALA A 135 26.39 -4.23 -8.01
CA ALA A 135 26.82 -5.46 -7.33
C ALA A 135 27.48 -6.50 -8.26
N ARG A 136 27.59 -6.27 -9.58
CA ARG A 136 28.37 -7.14 -10.48
C ARG A 136 29.87 -6.86 -10.47
N PHE A 137 30.32 -5.80 -9.82
CA PHE A 137 31.75 -5.61 -9.49
C PHE A 137 31.93 -5.82 -8.00
N GLY A 138 32.39 -7.02 -7.64
CA GLY A 138 32.70 -7.36 -6.25
C GLY A 138 33.72 -6.37 -5.68
N VAL A 139 33.27 -5.54 -4.73
CA VAL A 139 34.19 -5.02 -3.71
C VAL A 139 34.60 -6.20 -2.85
N PRO A 140 35.90 -6.49 -2.67
CA PRO A 140 36.32 -7.46 -1.67
C PRO A 140 35.82 -6.95 -0.32
N ALA A 141 34.96 -7.72 0.35
CA ALA A 141 34.58 -7.43 1.72
C ALA A 141 35.87 -7.39 2.57
N GLU A 142 36.16 -6.24 3.14
CA GLU A 142 37.25 -6.10 4.11
C GLU A 142 36.97 -7.06 5.28
N PRO A 143 37.89 -7.97 5.62
CA PRO A 143 37.65 -8.95 6.67
C PRO A 143 37.52 -8.22 8.03
N PRO A 144 36.66 -8.72 8.94
CA PRO A 144 36.48 -8.12 10.25
C PRO A 144 37.81 -8.13 11.05
N PRO A 145 38.05 -7.16 11.93
CA PRO A 145 39.31 -7.04 12.65
C PRO A 145 39.58 -8.28 13.50
N ALA A 146 40.72 -8.93 13.25
CA ALA A 146 41.17 -10.10 14.00
C ALA A 146 41.52 -9.72 15.44
N LYS A 147 41.09 -10.54 16.41
CA LYS A 147 41.50 -10.44 17.82
C LYS A 147 43.02 -10.58 17.94
N PRO A 148 43.69 -9.85 18.86
CA PRO A 148 45.14 -9.89 18.98
C PRO A 148 45.62 -11.30 19.37
N ARG A 149 46.57 -11.82 18.59
CA ARG A 149 47.20 -13.13 18.82
C ARG A 149 48.30 -12.96 19.88
N PRO A 150 48.45 -13.88 20.85
CA PRO A 150 49.53 -13.80 21.84
C PRO A 150 50.91 -13.91 21.15
N PRO A 151 51.95 -13.24 21.68
CA PRO A 151 53.27 -13.25 21.08
C PRO A 151 53.87 -14.66 21.11
N ARG A 152 54.46 -15.06 19.98
CA ARG A 152 55.29 -16.27 19.88
C ARG A 152 56.62 -16.02 20.58
N PRO A 153 57.19 -16.99 21.32
CA PRO A 153 58.56 -16.90 21.81
C PRO A 153 59.50 -16.91 20.61
N VAL A 154 60.44 -15.96 20.59
CA VAL A 154 61.61 -16.04 19.70
C VAL A 154 62.61 -16.99 20.34
N SER A 155 62.96 -18.04 19.61
CA SER A 155 64.19 -18.79 19.85
C SER A 155 65.24 -18.15 18.95
N ASP A 156 66.21 -17.47 19.55
CA ASP A 156 67.49 -17.16 18.89
C ASP A 156 68.49 -18.22 19.36
N GLU A 157 68.96 -19.03 18.41
CA GLU A 157 70.13 -19.90 18.52
C GLU A 157 71.39 -19.12 18.09
N ASP A 158 72.56 -19.67 18.47
CA ASP A 158 73.96 -19.20 18.29
C ASP A 158 74.44 -18.10 19.25
N ASP A 159 75.60 -18.19 19.90
CA ASP A 159 76.73 -19.12 19.81
C ASP A 159 77.65 -18.86 21.02
N GLY A 160 78.46 -19.84 21.42
CA GLY A 160 79.75 -19.53 22.07
C GLY A 160 80.10 -20.20 23.40
N GLU A 161 80.76 -21.34 23.28
CA GLU A 161 82.00 -21.71 24.01
C GLU A 161 81.94 -22.15 25.50
N ASP A 162 82.12 -23.47 25.64
CA ASP A 162 83.20 -24.13 26.38
C ASP A 162 83.26 -24.20 27.93
N PHE A 163 83.04 -25.45 28.36
CA PHE A 163 83.74 -26.22 29.41
C PHE A 163 83.74 -25.73 30.87
N GLN A 164 83.08 -26.54 31.73
CA GLN A 164 83.71 -27.42 32.74
C GLN A 164 82.60 -28.13 33.55
N HIS A 165 82.41 -29.43 33.34
CA HIS A 165 82.90 -30.50 34.23
C HIS A 165 82.29 -30.49 35.64
N VAL A 166 81.33 -31.39 35.89
CA VAL A 166 81.36 -32.28 37.07
C VAL A 166 80.43 -33.49 36.84
N ASP A 167 81.04 -34.67 36.87
CA ASP A 167 80.39 -35.97 36.76
C ASP A 167 79.61 -36.35 38.03
N TRP A 168 78.37 -36.77 37.79
CA TRP A 168 77.71 -37.99 38.28
C TRP A 168 78.14 -38.64 39.60
N THR A 169 77.19 -38.72 40.54
CA THR A 169 76.78 -39.95 41.27
C THR A 169 75.36 -39.71 41.82
N GLY A 170 74.40 -40.63 41.96
CA GLY A 170 74.23 -42.07 41.76
C GLY A 170 72.70 -42.33 41.83
N ARG A 171 72.14 -43.21 41.01
CA ARG A 171 72.00 -44.66 41.21
C ARG A 171 70.75 -45.04 42.03
N SER A 172 69.89 -45.80 41.33
CA SER A 172 68.89 -46.78 41.78
C SER A 172 67.57 -46.31 42.38
#